data_AF-A0A0X8HU37-F1
#
_entry.id   AF-A0A0X8HU37-F1
#
_cell.length_a   1.000
_cell.length_b   1.000
_cell.length_c   1.000
_cell.angle_alpha   90.00
_cell.angle_beta   90.00
_cell.angle_gamma   90.00
#
_symmetry.space_group_name_H-M   'P 1'
#
loop_
_entity.id
_entity.type
_entity.pdbx_description
1 polymer ?
#
loop_
_entity_poly.entity_id
_entity_poly.type
_entity_poly.pdbx_seq_one_letter_code
_entity_poly.pdbx_strand_id
1 'polypeptide(L)'
;MGNSFSKVLGKLFGSREMKILMLGLDNAGKTTILYKLKLNKIRTSAPTVGFNVETVTFRNVKFNMWDVGGQERLRPLWRHYFPATTALIFVIDSHDKERLNEAKEELYSIIGEKEMEDVVLLVLANKQDLRGALSPHELSDLLQLSENLKNQLWCVVGSNALAGQGLVEGLSWIANNTKRK
;
A
#
# COMPACT_ATOMS: atom_id res chain seq x y z
N MET A 1 9.53 0.20 47.57
CA MET A 1 8.46 0.83 46.76
C MET A 1 9.04 1.21 45.42
N GLY A 2 8.48 0.69 44.33
CA GLY A 2 8.97 0.95 42.97
C GLY A 2 9.09 -0.34 42.18
N ASN A 3 8.21 -0.49 41.18
CA ASN A 3 8.25 -1.42 40.02
C ASN A 3 6.91 -2.07 39.66
N SER A 4 5.77 -1.40 39.92
CA SER A 4 4.48 -1.85 39.38
C SER A 4 3.81 -0.85 38.40
N PHE A 5 4.48 0.24 38.02
CA PHE A 5 3.95 1.20 37.06
C PHE A 5 4.34 0.90 35.60
N SER A 6 5.45 0.19 35.35
CA SER A 6 5.93 -0.08 33.98
C SER A 6 5.08 -1.10 33.21
N LYS A 7 4.46 -2.08 33.89
CA LYS A 7 3.61 -3.10 33.25
C LYS A 7 2.17 -2.64 32.99
N VAL A 8 1.71 -1.58 33.65
CA VAL A 8 0.35 -1.05 33.49
C VAL A 8 0.27 -0.02 32.35
N LEU A 9 1.37 0.68 32.04
CA LEU A 9 1.46 1.62 30.91
C LEU A 9 1.31 0.93 29.54
N GLY A 10 1.75 -0.33 29.40
CA GLY A 10 1.60 -1.10 28.16
C GLY A 10 0.16 -1.55 27.85
N LYS A 11 -0.74 -1.54 28.85
CA LYS A 11 -2.17 -1.87 28.67
C LYS A 11 -3.07 -0.64 28.45
N LEU A 12 -2.57 0.57 28.70
CA LEU A 12 -3.33 1.82 28.45
C LEU A 12 -3.12 2.39 27.04
N PHE A 13 -2.10 1.95 26.30
CA PHE A 13 -1.97 2.24 24.88
C PHE A 13 -2.55 1.09 24.05
N GLY A 14 -3.83 1.20 23.69
CA GLY A 14 -4.49 0.25 22.79
C GLY A 14 -3.72 0.08 21.47
N SER A 15 -3.84 -1.10 20.85
CA SER A 15 -3.29 -1.33 19.52
C SER A 15 -3.97 -0.40 18.52
N ARG A 16 -3.18 0.35 17.76
CA ARG A 16 -3.72 1.22 16.70
C ARG A 16 -4.16 0.34 15.53
N GLU A 17 -5.41 0.43 15.12
CA GLU A 17 -5.91 -0.29 13.95
C GLU A 17 -6.03 0.66 12.76
N MET A 18 -5.57 0.21 11.59
CA MET A 18 -5.53 1.00 10.36
C MET A 18 -6.11 0.17 9.22
N LYS A 19 -7.11 0.72 8.53
CA LYS A 19 -7.59 0.15 7.27
C LYS A 19 -6.66 0.61 6.15
N ILE A 20 -6.02 -0.35 5.49
CA ILE A 20 -5.14 -0.12 4.35
C ILE A 20 -5.81 -0.70 3.13
N LEU A 21 -5.92 0.12 2.09
CA LEU A 21 -6.41 -0.33 0.80
C LEU A 21 -5.22 -0.54 -0.12
N MET A 22 -5.09 -1.72 -0.73
CA MET A 22 -4.02 -2.03 -1.68
C MET A 22 -4.60 -2.18 -3.08
N LEU A 23 -4.29 -1.23 -3.96
CA LEU A 23 -4.78 -1.16 -5.34
C LEU A 23 -3.62 -1.04 -6.33
N GLY A 24 -3.97 -1.04 -7.61
CA GLY A 24 -3.04 -1.10 -8.73
C GLY A 24 -3.51 -2.10 -9.77
N LEU A 25 -2.91 -2.07 -10.96
CA LEU A 25 -3.30 -2.95 -12.07
C LEU A 25 -3.11 -4.44 -11.71
N ASP A 26 -3.75 -5.32 -12.47
CA ASP A 26 -3.46 -6.75 -12.41
C ASP A 26 -1.97 -7.02 -12.66
N ASN A 27 -1.48 -8.10 -12.07
CA ASN A 27 -0.07 -8.54 -12.15
C ASN A 27 0.98 -7.59 -11.56
N ALA A 28 0.58 -6.46 -10.96
CA ALA A 28 1.49 -5.55 -10.25
C ALA A 28 2.16 -6.16 -9.01
N GLY A 29 1.59 -7.22 -8.43
CA GLY A 29 2.17 -7.97 -7.30
C GLY A 29 1.49 -7.78 -5.95
N LYS A 30 0.30 -7.17 -5.90
CA LYS A 30 -0.48 -6.89 -4.68
C LYS A 30 -0.64 -8.11 -3.76
N THR A 31 -1.20 -9.20 -4.28
CA THR A 31 -1.41 -10.44 -3.54
C THR A 31 -0.10 -11.05 -3.02
N THR A 32 0.98 -10.96 -3.81
CA THR A 32 2.31 -11.43 -3.40
C THR A 32 2.84 -10.63 -2.21
N ILE A 33 2.66 -9.29 -2.23
CA ILE A 33 3.03 -8.40 -1.13
C ILE A 33 2.23 -8.76 0.12
N LEU A 34 0.92 -8.94 0.01
CA LEU A 34 0.05 -9.29 1.13
C LEU A 34 0.51 -10.59 1.81
N TYR A 35 0.72 -11.66 1.05
CA TYR A 35 1.20 -12.93 1.60
C TYR A 35 2.62 -12.86 2.14
N LYS A 36 3.50 -12.08 1.51
CA LYS A 36 4.85 -11.86 2.01
C LYS A 36 4.82 -11.20 3.40
N LEU A 37 3.99 -10.16 3.57
CA LEU A 37 3.80 -9.47 4.84
C LEU A 37 3.15 -10.36 5.91
N LYS A 38 2.17 -11.18 5.52
CA LYS A 38 1.40 -12.01 6.45
C LYS A 38 2.14 -13.26 6.92
N LEU A 39 2.78 -13.97 5.99
CA LEU A 39 3.27 -15.34 6.22
C LEU A 39 4.79 -15.46 6.09
N ASN A 40 5.49 -14.40 5.64
CA ASN A 40 6.88 -14.45 5.16
C ASN A 40 7.11 -15.58 4.12
N LYS A 41 6.05 -15.96 3.39
CA LYS A 41 6.07 -17.03 2.38
C LYS A 41 5.80 -16.43 1.00
N ILE A 42 6.47 -16.98 -0.01
CA ILE A 42 6.20 -16.70 -1.41
C ILE A 42 5.10 -17.67 -1.84
N ARG A 43 4.00 -17.15 -2.39
CA ARG A 43 2.96 -17.95 -3.02
C ARG A 43 2.82 -17.47 -4.45
N THR A 44 2.86 -18.38 -5.42
CA THR A 44 2.41 -18.07 -6.78
C THR A 44 0.95 -17.62 -6.70
N SER A 45 0.68 -16.38 -7.08
CA SER A 45 -0.66 -15.79 -7.04
C SER A 45 -1.32 -15.92 -8.40
N ALA A 46 -2.51 -16.52 -8.43
CA ALA A 46 -3.44 -16.33 -9.53
C ALA A 46 -4.10 -14.94 -9.40
N PRO A 47 -4.63 -14.35 -10.48
CA PRO A 47 -5.35 -13.09 -10.40
C PRO A 47 -6.52 -13.14 -9.40
N THR A 48 -6.61 -12.17 -8.50
CA THR A 48 -7.68 -12.08 -7.50
C THR A 48 -9.03 -11.78 -8.16
N VAL A 49 -10.03 -12.63 -7.91
CA VAL A 49 -11.43 -12.41 -8.30
C VAL A 49 -12.15 -11.80 -7.10
N GLY A 50 -12.41 -10.49 -7.14
CA GLY A 50 -13.03 -9.76 -6.02
C GLY A 50 -11.99 -9.12 -5.09
N PHE A 51 -11.94 -9.55 -3.83
CA PHE A 51 -11.04 -9.00 -2.81
C PHE A 51 -10.59 -10.07 -1.80
N ASN A 52 -9.48 -9.79 -1.10
CA ASN A 52 -9.00 -10.53 0.06
C ASN A 52 -8.71 -9.57 1.21
N VAL A 53 -8.98 -9.97 2.46
CA VAL A 53 -8.67 -9.17 3.65
C VAL A 53 -7.78 -9.95 4.58
N GLU A 54 -6.64 -9.37 4.91
CA GLU A 54 -5.74 -9.95 5.91
C GLU A 54 -5.34 -8.90 6.94
N THR A 55 -5.26 -9.31 8.20
CA THR A 55 -4.68 -8.48 9.26
C THR A 55 -3.19 -8.80 9.39
N VAL A 56 -2.34 -7.80 9.10
CA VAL A 56 -0.90 -7.83 9.34
C VAL A 56 -0.59 -7.02 10.59
N THR A 57 0.02 -7.66 11.59
CA THR A 57 0.48 -6.94 12.80
C THR A 57 1.92 -6.51 12.59
N PHE A 58 2.18 -5.21 12.61
CA PHE A 58 3.52 -4.66 12.56
C PHE A 58 3.71 -3.68 13.73
N ARG A 59 4.64 -4.03 14.63
CA ARG A 59 4.83 -3.36 15.93
C ARG A 59 3.52 -3.35 16.73
N ASN A 60 3.05 -2.19 17.17
CA ASN A 60 1.79 -1.99 17.90
C ASN A 60 0.63 -1.55 16.98
N VAL A 61 0.78 -1.72 15.66
CA VAL A 61 -0.22 -1.35 14.65
C VAL A 61 -0.76 -2.61 13.97
N LYS A 62 -2.08 -2.71 13.88
CA LYS A 62 -2.76 -3.73 13.07
C LYS A 62 -3.19 -3.11 11.75
N PHE A 63 -2.63 -3.62 10.67
CA PHE A 63 -2.98 -3.23 9.31
C PHE A 63 -4.03 -4.21 8.78
N ASN A 64 -5.26 -3.74 8.63
CA ASN A 64 -6.34 -4.47 7.96
C ASN A 64 -6.25 -4.17 6.47
N MET A 65 -5.58 -5.05 5.73
CA MET A 65 -5.18 -4.84 4.35
C MET A 65 -6.19 -5.46 3.39
N TRP A 66 -6.78 -4.63 2.53
CA TRP A 66 -7.69 -5.03 1.47
C TRP A 66 -6.91 -5.16 0.15
N ASP A 67 -6.69 -6.37 -0.34
CA ASP A 67 -6.14 -6.65 -1.68
C ASP A 67 -7.30 -6.85 -2.65
N VAL A 68 -7.46 -5.94 -3.61
CA VAL A 68 -8.59 -5.94 -4.55
C VAL A 68 -8.10 -6.29 -5.96
N GLY A 69 -8.90 -7.06 -6.71
CA GLY A 69 -8.59 -7.43 -8.09
C GLY A 69 -8.32 -6.19 -8.96
N GLY A 70 -7.23 -6.25 -9.73
CA GLY A 70 -6.78 -5.13 -10.59
C GLY A 70 -7.13 -5.26 -12.07
N GLN A 71 -7.84 -6.33 -12.44
CA GLN A 71 -8.34 -6.50 -13.81
C GLN A 71 -9.32 -5.36 -14.13
N GLU A 72 -9.23 -4.80 -15.34
CA GLU A 72 -10.07 -3.68 -15.81
C GLU A 72 -11.54 -3.83 -15.42
N ARG A 73 -12.16 -4.99 -15.73
CA ARG A 73 -13.56 -5.29 -15.40
C ARG A 73 -13.93 -5.24 -13.91
N LEU A 74 -12.94 -5.33 -13.01
CA LEU A 74 -13.13 -5.33 -11.55
C LEU A 74 -12.85 -3.97 -10.91
N ARG A 75 -12.13 -3.06 -11.58
CA ARG A 75 -11.75 -1.74 -11.03
C ARG A 75 -12.94 -0.87 -10.63
N PRO A 76 -14.12 -0.94 -11.29
CA PRO A 76 -15.30 -0.23 -10.80
C PRO A 76 -15.72 -0.59 -9.37
N LEU A 77 -15.28 -1.74 -8.85
CA LEU A 77 -15.59 -2.17 -7.48
C LEU A 77 -14.68 -1.50 -6.43
N TRP A 78 -13.55 -0.88 -6.82
CA TRP A 78 -12.60 -0.27 -5.89
C TRP A 78 -13.25 0.77 -4.97
N ARG A 79 -14.18 1.56 -5.52
CA ARG A 79 -14.89 2.62 -4.79
C ARG A 79 -15.66 2.14 -3.57
N HIS A 80 -16.11 0.89 -3.57
CA HIS A 80 -16.81 0.31 -2.42
C HIS A 80 -15.90 0.12 -1.20
N TYR A 81 -14.58 0.20 -1.38
CA TYR A 81 -13.61 0.00 -0.31
C TYR A 81 -12.98 1.29 0.22
N PHE A 82 -13.22 2.44 -0.41
CA PHE A 82 -12.66 3.73 0.04
C PHE A 82 -13.09 4.14 1.47
N PRO A 83 -14.35 3.96 1.90
CA PRO A 83 -14.79 4.42 3.22
C PRO A 83 -13.90 3.92 4.37
N ALA A 84 -13.53 4.83 5.27
CA ALA A 84 -12.66 4.58 6.43
C ALA A 84 -11.23 4.11 6.10
N THR A 85 -10.77 4.24 4.85
CA THR A 85 -9.36 3.99 4.50
C THR A 85 -8.45 5.02 5.18
N THR A 86 -7.33 4.56 5.72
CA THR A 86 -6.34 5.41 6.41
C THR A 86 -5.09 5.65 5.58
N ALA A 87 -4.72 4.66 4.76
CA ALA A 87 -3.67 4.78 3.75
C ALA A 87 -3.99 3.91 2.54
N LEU A 88 -3.59 4.39 1.37
CA LEU A 88 -3.62 3.68 0.10
C LEU A 88 -2.20 3.19 -0.21
N ILE A 89 -2.05 1.89 -0.48
CA ILE A 89 -0.86 1.34 -1.11
C ILE A 89 -1.21 1.13 -2.59
N PHE A 90 -0.62 1.93 -3.47
CA PHE A 90 -0.75 1.77 -4.91
C PHE A 90 0.47 1.03 -5.47
N VAL A 91 0.27 -0.20 -5.93
CA VAL A 91 1.35 -1.07 -6.41
C VAL A 91 1.47 -0.95 -7.92
N ILE A 92 2.67 -0.62 -8.39
CA ILE A 92 2.99 -0.51 -9.82
C ILE A 92 4.06 -1.54 -10.17
N ASP A 93 3.87 -2.22 -11.30
CA ASP A 93 4.92 -3.01 -11.92
C ASP A 93 5.93 -2.05 -12.58
N SER A 94 7.10 -1.86 -11.98
CA SER A 94 8.11 -0.94 -12.49
C SER A 94 8.75 -1.40 -13.81
N HIS A 95 8.58 -2.66 -14.20
CA HIS A 95 9.08 -3.18 -15.47
C HIS A 95 8.07 -2.98 -16.62
N ASP A 96 6.78 -2.82 -16.31
CA ASP A 96 5.70 -2.67 -17.29
C ASP A 96 5.47 -1.20 -17.68
N LYS A 97 6.34 -0.72 -18.58
CA LYS A 97 6.29 0.68 -19.06
C LYS A 97 5.10 0.95 -19.97
N GLU A 98 4.56 -0.07 -20.63
CA GLU A 98 3.45 0.05 -21.58
C GLU A 98 2.15 0.45 -20.86
N ARG A 99 1.91 -0.12 -19.67
CA ARG A 99 0.71 0.17 -18.86
C ARG A 99 0.92 1.25 -17.81
N LEU A 100 2.04 1.98 -17.85
CA LEU A 100 2.31 3.03 -16.86
C LEU A 100 1.29 4.18 -16.93
N ASN A 101 0.88 4.58 -18.14
CA ASN A 101 -0.13 5.62 -18.31
C ASN A 101 -1.50 5.18 -17.76
N GLU A 102 -1.89 3.92 -18.01
CA GLU A 102 -3.10 3.34 -17.44
C GLU A 102 -3.03 3.33 -15.90
N ALA A 103 -1.91 2.90 -15.32
CA ALA A 103 -1.71 2.92 -13.87
C ALA A 103 -1.77 4.34 -13.29
N LYS A 104 -1.27 5.33 -14.03
CA LYS A 104 -1.33 6.75 -13.67
C LYS A 104 -2.77 7.24 -13.65
N GLU A 105 -3.52 7.01 -14.72
CA GLU A 105 -4.94 7.42 -14.83
C GLU A 105 -5.78 6.82 -13.69
N GLU A 106 -5.59 5.54 -13.39
CA GLU A 106 -6.25 4.86 -12.27
C GLU A 106 -5.86 5.45 -10.92
N LEU A 107 -4.57 5.73 -10.68
CA LEU A 107 -4.11 6.39 -9.46
C LEU A 107 -4.83 7.72 -9.26
N TYR A 108 -4.84 8.59 -10.28
CA TYR A 108 -5.48 9.90 -10.22
C TYR A 108 -7.00 9.81 -10.11
N SER A 109 -7.64 8.82 -10.73
CA SER A 109 -9.06 8.56 -10.55
C SER A 109 -9.38 8.19 -9.10
N ILE A 110 -8.53 7.43 -8.41
CA ILE A 110 -8.75 7.03 -7.01
C ILE A 110 -8.57 8.22 -6.08
N ILE A 111 -7.45 8.93 -6.18
CA ILE A 111 -7.12 10.01 -5.23
C ILE A 111 -7.96 11.27 -5.44
N GLY A 112 -8.65 11.41 -6.58
CA GLY A 112 -9.60 12.49 -6.83
C GLY A 112 -10.95 12.31 -6.11
N GLU A 113 -11.18 11.15 -5.51
CA GLU A 113 -12.42 10.84 -4.78
C GLU A 113 -12.42 11.48 -3.39
N LYS A 114 -13.58 11.98 -2.96
CA LYS A 114 -13.74 12.73 -1.71
C LYS A 114 -13.29 11.92 -0.49
N GLU A 115 -13.56 10.61 -0.50
CA GLU A 115 -13.17 9.68 0.56
C GLU A 115 -11.65 9.51 0.69
N MET A 116 -10.88 9.94 -0.32
CA MET A 116 -9.43 9.75 -0.40
C MET A 116 -8.62 11.01 -0.06
N GLU A 117 -9.27 12.16 0.19
CA GLU A 117 -8.63 13.45 0.46
C GLU A 117 -7.62 13.41 1.63
N ASP A 118 -7.98 12.76 2.74
CA ASP A 118 -7.12 12.61 3.93
C ASP A 118 -6.25 11.33 3.93
N VAL A 119 -6.28 10.53 2.86
CA VAL A 119 -5.66 9.20 2.80
C VAL A 119 -4.18 9.31 2.44
N VAL A 120 -3.29 8.83 3.32
CA VAL A 120 -1.85 8.81 3.01
C VAL A 120 -1.57 7.85 1.83
N LEU A 121 -0.81 8.29 0.83
CA LEU A 121 -0.48 7.50 -0.36
C LEU A 121 0.93 6.91 -0.26
N LEU A 122 1.04 5.58 -0.35
CA LEU A 122 2.31 4.89 -0.59
C LEU A 122 2.27 4.28 -1.99
N VAL A 123 3.19 4.68 -2.87
CA VAL A 123 3.41 3.99 -4.14
C VAL A 123 4.52 2.96 -3.95
N LEU A 124 4.22 1.69 -4.23
CA LEU A 124 5.22 0.64 -4.29
C LEU A 124 5.64 0.45 -5.75
N ALA A 125 6.85 0.91 -6.07
CA ALA A 125 7.55 0.63 -7.32
C ALA A 125 8.06 -0.81 -7.26
N ASN A 126 7.21 -1.78 -7.60
CA ASN A 126 7.47 -3.21 -7.40
C ASN A 126 8.22 -3.83 -8.58
N LYS A 127 8.83 -5.00 -8.34
CA LYS A 127 9.65 -5.76 -9.30
C LYS A 127 10.99 -5.10 -9.64
N GLN A 128 11.59 -4.44 -8.64
CA GLN A 128 12.92 -3.84 -8.76
C GLN A 128 14.05 -4.86 -9.02
N ASP A 129 13.77 -6.15 -8.88
CA ASP A 129 14.68 -7.24 -9.28
C ASP A 129 14.80 -7.42 -10.79
N LEU A 130 13.88 -6.88 -11.59
CA LEU A 130 13.91 -7.01 -13.03
C LEU A 130 14.82 -5.96 -13.67
N ARG A 131 15.67 -6.39 -14.61
CA ARG A 131 16.53 -5.50 -15.38
C ARG A 131 15.69 -4.50 -16.18
N GLY A 132 15.96 -3.20 -16.02
CA GLY A 132 15.24 -2.15 -16.74
C GLY A 132 13.95 -1.69 -16.06
N ALA A 133 13.65 -2.19 -14.86
CA ALA A 133 12.61 -1.64 -14.00
C ALA A 133 12.90 -0.17 -13.67
N LEU A 134 11.86 0.66 -13.73
CA LEU A 134 11.91 2.08 -13.35
C LEU A 134 12.23 2.20 -11.86
N SER A 135 13.23 3.01 -11.53
CA SER A 135 13.54 3.36 -10.15
C SER A 135 12.39 4.13 -9.49
N PRO A 136 12.32 4.18 -8.15
CA PRO A 136 11.32 4.99 -7.44
C PRO A 136 11.30 6.46 -7.86
N HIS A 137 12.46 7.03 -8.15
CA HIS A 137 12.59 8.42 -8.61
C HIS A 137 11.99 8.61 -10.00
N GLU A 138 12.41 7.80 -10.98
CA GLU A 138 11.86 7.87 -12.35
C GLU A 138 10.35 7.65 -12.35
N LEU A 139 9.87 6.71 -11.54
CA LEU A 139 8.44 6.46 -11.42
C LEU A 139 7.69 7.67 -10.83
N SER A 140 8.24 8.32 -9.80
CA SER A 140 7.68 9.54 -9.22
C SER A 140 7.55 10.67 -10.26
N ASP A 141 8.58 10.85 -11.10
CA ASP A 141 8.62 11.87 -12.15
C ASP A 141 7.60 11.59 -13.25
N LEU A 142 7.55 10.35 -13.76
CA LEU A 142 6.62 9.95 -14.82
C LEU A 142 5.16 10.03 -14.36
N LEU A 143 4.90 9.67 -13.10
CA LEU A 143 3.59 9.83 -12.48
C LEU A 143 3.26 11.29 -12.19
N GLN A 144 4.22 12.22 -12.19
CA GLN A 144 4.03 13.64 -11.85
C GLN A 144 3.46 13.86 -10.44
N LEU A 145 3.92 13.07 -9.47
CA LEU A 145 3.39 13.12 -8.10
C LEU A 145 3.64 14.48 -7.44
N SER A 146 4.85 15.03 -7.57
CA SER A 146 5.23 16.32 -6.98
C SER A 146 4.42 17.49 -7.53
N GLU A 147 4.02 17.44 -8.80
CA GLU A 147 3.30 18.52 -9.48
C GLU A 147 1.81 18.50 -9.10
N ASN A 148 1.22 17.30 -9.08
CA ASN A 148 -0.23 17.14 -8.97
C ASN A 148 -0.70 16.83 -7.54
N LEU A 149 0.16 16.31 -6.65
CA LEU A 149 -0.22 15.86 -5.30
C LEU A 149 0.27 16.77 -4.18
N LYS A 150 0.19 18.08 -4.36
CA LYS A 150 0.72 19.07 -3.39
C LYS A 150 0.06 18.99 -2.01
N ASN A 151 -1.20 18.59 -1.97
CA ASN A 151 -1.99 18.52 -0.73
C ASN A 151 -2.11 17.09 -0.18
N GLN A 152 -1.60 16.09 -0.90
CA GLN A 152 -1.61 14.69 -0.46
C GLN A 152 -0.27 14.34 0.16
N LEU A 153 -0.27 13.66 1.30
CA LEU A 153 0.97 13.11 1.83
C LEU A 153 1.29 11.80 1.10
N TRP A 154 2.42 11.76 0.39
CA TRP A 154 2.81 10.61 -0.41
C TRP A 154 4.30 10.23 -0.29
N CYS A 155 4.62 8.98 -0.63
CA CYS A 155 5.99 8.48 -0.78
C CYS A 155 6.04 7.36 -1.83
N VAL A 156 7.17 7.24 -2.53
CA VAL A 156 7.46 6.12 -3.44
C VAL A 156 8.57 5.26 -2.86
N VAL A 157 8.33 3.96 -2.73
CA VAL A 157 9.32 3.00 -2.21
C VAL A 157 9.55 1.90 -3.25
N GLY A 158 10.82 1.65 -3.55
CA GLY A 158 11.23 0.52 -4.38
C GLY A 158 11.00 -0.79 -3.65
N SER A 159 10.38 -1.76 -4.32
CA SER A 159 10.07 -3.04 -3.70
C SER A 159 10.35 -4.24 -4.59
N ASN A 160 10.67 -5.35 -3.92
CA ASN A 160 10.66 -6.67 -4.50
C ASN A 160 9.77 -7.54 -3.61
N ALA A 161 8.53 -7.78 -4.05
CA ALA A 161 7.55 -8.56 -3.32
C ALA A 161 8.01 -10.00 -2.99
N LEU A 162 8.85 -10.62 -3.84
CA LEU A 162 9.35 -11.98 -3.64
C LEU A 162 10.37 -12.01 -2.49
N ALA A 163 11.32 -11.08 -2.50
CA ALA A 163 12.34 -10.95 -1.46
C ALA A 163 11.79 -10.31 -0.17
N GLY A 164 10.77 -9.46 -0.27
CA GLY A 164 10.23 -8.64 0.83
C GLY A 164 10.95 -7.30 1.03
N GLN A 165 11.83 -6.92 0.10
CA GLN A 165 12.54 -5.64 0.14
C GLN A 165 11.55 -4.47 -0.03
N GLY A 166 11.79 -3.37 0.69
CA GLY A 166 10.96 -2.16 0.67
C GLY A 166 9.63 -2.27 1.43
N LEU A 167 9.12 -3.47 1.71
CA LEU A 167 7.78 -3.63 2.31
C LEU A 167 7.72 -3.13 3.76
N VAL A 168 8.72 -3.47 4.57
CA VAL A 168 8.80 -3.03 5.98
C VAL A 168 9.04 -1.53 6.07
N GLU A 169 9.84 -0.97 5.16
CA GLU A 169 10.07 0.46 5.05
C GLU A 169 8.78 1.21 4.73
N GLY A 170 8.04 0.76 3.70
CA GLY A 170 6.74 1.32 3.34
C GLY A 170 5.72 1.28 4.47
N LEU A 171 5.58 0.14 5.17
CA LEU A 171 4.69 0.04 6.34
C LEU A 171 5.13 0.94 7.50
N SER A 172 6.44 1.07 7.72
CA SER A 172 6.98 1.98 8.74
C SER A 172 6.66 3.43 8.41
N TRP A 173 6.80 3.81 7.14
CA TRP A 173 6.46 5.14 6.67
C TRP A 173 4.97 5.44 6.86
N ILE A 174 4.07 4.53 6.46
CA ILE A 174 2.62 4.69 6.71
C ILE A 174 2.33 4.85 8.21
N ALA A 175 2.87 3.98 9.06
CA ALA A 175 2.63 4.02 10.50
C ALA A 175 2.99 5.37 11.14
N ASN A 176 4.07 5.99 10.66
CA ASN A 176 4.59 7.26 11.16
C ASN A 176 3.84 8.48 10.60
N ASN A 177 3.25 8.37 9.41
CA ASN A 177 2.69 9.51 8.67
C ASN A 177 1.16 9.58 8.69
N THR A 178 0.47 8.50 9.04
CA THR A 178 -0.97 8.58 9.27
C THR A 178 -1.22 9.18 10.66
N LYS A 179 -2.19 10.10 10.78
CA LYS A 179 -2.59 10.70 12.08
C LYS A 179 -3.28 9.65 12.97
N ARG A 180 -3.04 9.72 14.29
CA ARG A 180 -3.89 9.02 15.26
C ARG A 180 -5.22 9.77 15.30
N LYS A 181 -6.32 9.13 14.89
CA LYS A 181 -7.66 9.60 15.24
C LYS A 181 -7.95 9.25 16.69
#